data_AF-C9RK61-F1
#
_entry.id   AF-C9RK61-F1
#
_cell.length_a   1.000
_cell.length_b   1.000
_cell.length_c   1.000
_cell.angle_alpha   90.00
_cell.angle_beta   90.00
_cell.angle_gamma   90.00
#
_symmetry.space_group_name_H-M   'P 1'
#
loop_
_entity.id
_entity.type
_entity.pdbx_description
1 polymer ?
#
loop_
_entity_poly.entity_id
_entity_poly.type
_entity_poly.pdbx_seq_one_letter_code
_entity_poly.pdbx_strand_id
1 'polypeptide(L)'
;MICKKCGREYEDDMPKCLWCDAPNESLSSQDECETSSADSEAQEEAYRESLKKLVDPELERAFDDNVRRGKSAISWTKFQIVLNILFFFVEVKTFGAFQNYQVGTTVSEEFKSALGTIFLFLLFTSIPFFVFIGKNWLWIYHAQKAQGKFTESFFSPWGATLCYFIPVVNYFVFKDLFKNQHDTLKILGLNAKAVSNKLLTWFFIFNIATPIFNYLNYKSFNTPVIFISTLLWIILTVLGIKLIRVATANEQAVHDQLENNRINKKVEEIIAQREAETVGRT
;
A
#
# COMPACT_ATOMS: atom_id res chain seq x y z
N MET A 1 23.89 31.20 36.59
CA MET A 1 24.96 32.18 36.31
C MET A 1 24.56 33.57 36.81
N ILE A 2 25.50 34.38 37.31
CA ILE A 2 25.21 35.78 37.69
C ILE A 2 25.69 36.70 36.55
N CYS A 3 24.78 37.53 36.02
CA CYS A 3 25.13 38.48 34.96
C CYS A 3 26.10 39.54 35.51
N LYS A 4 27.28 39.67 34.91
CA LYS A 4 28.30 40.66 35.32
C LYS A 4 27.83 42.11 35.12
N LYS A 5 26.87 42.36 34.22
CA LYS A 5 26.37 43.71 33.92
C LYS A 5 25.30 44.18 34.90
N CYS A 6 24.40 43.30 35.35
CA CYS A 6 23.26 43.68 36.20
C CYS A 6 23.21 42.98 37.56
N GLY A 7 24.11 42.04 37.82
CA GLY A 7 24.23 41.31 39.09
C GLY A 7 23.11 40.32 39.38
N ARG A 8 22.24 40.01 38.41
CA ARG A 8 21.11 39.09 38.57
C ARG A 8 21.44 37.68 38.14
N GLU A 9 20.86 36.71 38.85
CA GLU A 9 21.01 35.29 38.55
C GLU A 9 20.06 34.85 37.43
N TYR A 10 20.56 34.01 36.52
CA TYR A 10 19.81 33.48 35.38
C TYR A 10 20.32 32.07 34.99
N GLU A 11 19.49 31.31 34.27
CA GLU A 11 19.79 29.93 33.85
C GLU A 11 20.99 29.88 32.89
N ASP A 12 21.83 28.86 33.03
CA ASP A 12 23.17 28.78 32.42
C ASP A 12 23.14 28.54 30.89
N ASP A 13 22.06 27.96 30.41
CA ASP A 13 21.76 27.65 29.02
C ASP A 13 21.17 28.82 28.22
N MET A 14 20.90 29.96 28.88
CA MET A 14 20.37 31.14 28.17
C MET A 14 21.49 31.91 27.45
N PRO A 15 21.32 32.24 26.15
CA PRO A 15 22.35 32.91 25.35
C PRO A 15 22.57 34.38 25.73
N LYS A 16 21.59 35.01 26.40
CA LYS A 16 21.64 36.40 26.87
C LYS A 16 20.90 36.55 28.20
N CYS A 17 21.35 37.50 29.01
CA CYS A 17 20.65 37.89 30.24
C CYS A 17 19.29 38.53 29.90
N LEU A 18 18.19 37.95 30.38
CA LEU A 18 16.82 38.42 30.15
C LEU A 18 16.54 39.87 30.57
N TRP A 19 17.35 40.44 31.45
CA TRP A 19 17.08 41.76 32.04
C TRP A 19 17.85 42.91 31.39
N CYS A 20 18.99 42.63 30.75
CA CYS A 20 19.86 43.68 30.23
C CYS A 20 20.50 43.35 28.88
N ASP A 21 20.06 42.23 28.28
CA ASP A 21 20.51 41.67 27.00
C ASP A 21 22.02 41.44 26.89
N ALA A 22 22.72 41.37 28.03
CA ALA A 22 24.15 41.06 28.03
C ALA A 22 24.37 39.63 27.52
N PRO A 23 25.28 39.41 26.55
CA PRO A 23 25.59 38.07 26.04
C PRO A 23 26.21 37.19 27.12
N ASN A 24 25.89 35.90 27.09
CA ASN A 24 26.48 34.92 27.99
C ASN A 24 27.89 34.55 27.51
N GLU A 25 28.92 35.02 28.23
CA GLU A 25 30.33 34.82 27.87
C GLU A 25 30.72 33.33 27.82
N SER A 26 30.05 32.45 28.60
CA SER A 26 30.33 31.01 28.60
C SER A 26 29.89 30.29 27.32
N LEU A 27 28.87 30.81 26.63
CA LEU A 27 28.35 30.28 25.37
C LEU A 27 29.06 30.88 24.15
N SER A 28 29.62 32.09 24.26
CA SER A 28 30.34 32.74 23.16
C SER A 28 31.66 32.07 22.77
N SER A 29 32.17 31.15 23.59
CA SER A 29 33.40 30.39 23.31
C SER A 29 33.17 28.98 22.73
N GLN A 30 31.93 28.63 22.35
CA GLN A 30 31.61 27.31 21.77
C GLN A 30 31.07 27.32 20.34
N ASP A 31 30.91 28.48 19.69
CA ASP A 31 30.43 28.60 18.31
C ASP A 31 31.54 28.87 17.29
N GLU A 32 32.55 28.01 17.28
CA GLU A 32 33.36 27.75 16.08
C GLU A 32 33.29 26.25 15.76
N CYS A 33 32.09 25.78 15.42
CA CYS A 33 31.92 24.55 14.69
C CYS A 33 31.34 24.92 13.32
N GLU A 34 32.20 24.88 12.31
CA GLU A 34 31.90 25.05 10.90
C GLU A 34 30.81 24.06 10.46
N THR A 35 29.53 24.42 10.58
CA THR A 35 28.47 23.76 9.82
C THR A 35 28.58 24.19 8.37
N SER A 36 29.01 23.25 7.54
CA SER A 36 29.25 23.43 6.11
C SER A 36 28.01 23.93 5.38
N SER A 37 28.18 24.88 4.46
CA SER A 37 27.16 25.36 3.51
C SER A 37 26.65 24.26 2.56
N ALA A 38 27.29 23.09 2.52
CA ALA A 38 26.93 21.98 1.66
C ALA A 38 25.63 21.28 2.10
N ASP A 39 25.33 21.24 3.41
CA ASP A 39 24.13 20.59 3.92
C ASP A 39 22.85 21.41 3.65
N SER A 40 22.95 22.75 3.63
CA SER A 40 21.81 23.62 3.30
C SER A 40 21.45 23.58 1.81
N GLU A 41 22.45 23.50 0.93
CA GLU A 41 22.23 23.44 -0.51
C GLU A 41 21.62 22.10 -0.94
N ALA A 42 22.09 20.97 -0.38
CA ALA A 42 21.52 19.66 -0.64
C ALA A 42 20.06 19.55 -0.15
N GLN A 43 19.74 20.19 0.98
CA GLN A 43 18.39 20.21 1.53
C GLN A 43 17.44 21.10 0.73
N GLU A 44 17.92 22.25 0.23
CA GLU A 44 17.13 23.12 -0.66
C GLU A 44 16.93 22.49 -2.05
N GLU A 45 17.93 21.80 -2.59
CA GLU A 45 17.82 21.09 -3.87
C GLU A 45 16.83 19.92 -3.79
N ALA A 46 16.89 19.12 -2.71
CA ALA A 46 15.90 18.09 -2.43
C ALA A 46 14.48 18.67 -2.29
N TYR A 47 14.34 19.84 -1.65
CA TYR A 47 13.06 20.55 -1.57
C TYR A 47 12.57 21.03 -2.94
N ARG A 48 13.42 21.64 -3.77
CA ARG A 48 13.07 22.06 -5.14
C ARG A 48 12.70 20.88 -6.04
N GLU A 49 13.42 19.76 -5.92
CA GLU A 49 13.11 18.54 -6.66
C GLU A 49 11.75 17.96 -6.22
N SER A 50 11.47 17.97 -4.91
CA SER A 50 10.15 17.58 -4.39
C SER A 50 9.04 18.47 -4.96
N LEU A 51 9.28 19.78 -5.05
CA LEU A 51 8.34 20.75 -5.64
C LEU A 51 8.09 20.50 -7.14
N LYS A 52 9.12 20.09 -7.89
CA LYS A 52 8.96 19.70 -9.30
C LYS A 52 8.09 18.44 -9.43
N LYS A 53 8.29 17.45 -8.55
CA LYS A 53 7.46 16.23 -8.51
C LYS A 53 5.99 16.52 -8.17
N LEU A 54 5.72 17.56 -7.37
CA LEU A 54 4.36 17.98 -6.99
C LEU A 54 3.51 18.49 -8.15
N VAL A 55 4.11 18.77 -9.31
CA VAL A 55 3.43 19.30 -10.50
C VAL A 55 3.69 18.43 -11.74
N ASP A 56 4.20 17.21 -11.55
CA ASP A 56 4.48 16.27 -12.64
C ASP A 56 3.17 15.63 -13.16
N PRO A 57 2.74 15.94 -14.41
CA PRO A 57 1.52 15.39 -14.98
C PRO A 57 1.61 13.88 -15.26
N GLU A 58 2.81 13.32 -15.46
CA GLU A 58 2.96 11.87 -15.62
C GLU A 58 2.74 11.15 -14.30
N LEU A 59 3.19 11.75 -13.20
CA LEU A 59 3.00 11.20 -11.85
C LEU A 59 1.52 11.25 -11.44
N GLU A 60 0.84 12.35 -11.68
CA GLU A 60 -0.61 12.46 -11.49
C GLU A 60 -1.36 11.36 -12.26
N ARG A 61 -1.11 11.21 -13.57
CA ARG A 61 -1.72 10.15 -14.37
C ARG A 61 -1.40 8.76 -13.83
N ALA A 62 -0.19 8.53 -13.34
CA ALA A 62 0.22 7.24 -12.78
C ALA A 62 -0.62 6.87 -11.53
N PHE A 63 -0.95 7.84 -10.67
CA PHE A 63 -1.84 7.61 -9.53
C PHE A 63 -3.29 7.36 -9.96
N ASP A 64 -3.83 8.14 -10.89
CA ASP A 64 -5.20 7.91 -11.40
C ASP A 64 -5.34 6.53 -12.07
N ASP A 65 -4.37 6.17 -12.92
CA ASP A 65 -4.30 4.84 -13.51
C ASP A 65 -4.25 3.75 -12.45
N ASN A 66 -3.46 3.94 -11.39
CA ASN A 66 -3.35 2.93 -10.35
C ASN A 66 -4.61 2.83 -9.48
N VAL A 67 -5.31 3.94 -9.24
CA VAL A 67 -6.63 3.91 -8.59
C VAL A 67 -7.61 3.08 -9.42
N ARG A 68 -7.63 3.26 -10.74
CA ARG A 68 -8.45 2.46 -11.65
C ARG A 68 -8.06 0.97 -11.61
N ARG A 69 -6.76 0.67 -11.52
CA ARG A 69 -6.24 -0.70 -11.32
C ARG A 69 -6.71 -1.30 -10.00
N GLY A 70 -6.65 -0.56 -8.89
CA GLY A 70 -7.13 -1.00 -7.58
C GLY A 70 -8.62 -1.33 -7.58
N LYS A 71 -9.44 -0.46 -8.18
CA LYS A 71 -10.89 -0.72 -8.38
C LYS A 71 -11.13 -1.98 -9.22
N SER A 72 -10.36 -2.17 -10.29
CA SER A 72 -10.44 -3.37 -11.14
C SER A 72 -10.02 -4.63 -10.39
N ALA A 73 -8.91 -4.59 -9.64
CA ALA A 73 -8.43 -5.70 -8.81
C ALA A 73 -9.48 -6.11 -7.76
N ILE A 74 -10.12 -5.15 -7.10
CA ILE A 74 -11.23 -5.43 -6.18
C ILE A 74 -12.39 -6.14 -6.89
N SER A 75 -12.77 -5.66 -8.09
CA SER A 75 -13.87 -6.27 -8.85
C SER A 75 -13.59 -7.72 -9.22
N TRP A 76 -12.38 -8.00 -9.74
CA TRP A 76 -11.96 -9.36 -10.10
C TRP A 76 -11.79 -10.25 -8.86
N THR A 77 -11.37 -9.69 -7.74
CA THR A 77 -11.29 -10.42 -6.46
C THR A 77 -12.68 -10.84 -5.96
N LYS A 78 -13.70 -9.98 -6.10
CA LYS A 78 -15.09 -10.35 -5.79
C LYS A 78 -15.61 -11.44 -6.73
N PHE A 79 -15.31 -11.33 -8.02
CA PHE A 79 -15.69 -12.36 -8.99
C PHE A 79 -15.05 -13.71 -8.66
N GLN A 80 -13.76 -13.70 -8.27
CA GLN A 80 -13.05 -14.89 -7.85
C GLN A 80 -13.64 -15.52 -6.58
N ILE A 81 -14.22 -14.74 -5.66
CA ILE A 81 -14.96 -15.29 -4.50
C ILE A 81 -16.16 -16.12 -4.98
N VAL A 82 -16.95 -15.60 -5.92
CA VAL A 82 -18.11 -16.32 -6.46
C VAL A 82 -17.68 -17.62 -7.14
N LEU A 83 -16.62 -17.59 -7.96
CA LEU A 83 -16.10 -18.78 -8.62
C LEU A 83 -15.60 -19.84 -7.62
N ASN A 84 -14.93 -19.42 -6.55
CA ASN A 84 -14.49 -20.37 -5.51
C ASN A 84 -15.65 -20.97 -4.71
N ILE A 85 -16.73 -20.21 -4.46
CA ILE A 85 -17.94 -20.75 -3.83
C ILE A 85 -18.59 -21.79 -4.75
N LEU A 86 -18.67 -21.54 -6.06
CA LEU A 86 -19.18 -22.53 -7.02
C LEU A 86 -18.27 -23.76 -7.06
N PHE A 87 -16.96 -23.57 -7.04
CA PHE A 87 -15.99 -24.66 -7.01
C PHE A 87 -16.17 -25.54 -5.77
N PHE A 88 -16.39 -24.95 -4.59
CA PHE A 88 -16.66 -25.70 -3.36
C PHE A 88 -17.84 -26.67 -3.52
N PHE A 89 -18.93 -26.26 -4.18
CA PHE A 89 -20.06 -27.17 -4.43
C PHE A 89 -19.71 -28.30 -5.40
N VAL A 90 -18.90 -28.01 -6.42
CA VAL A 90 -18.37 -29.04 -7.34
C VAL A 90 -17.49 -30.03 -6.57
N GLU A 91 -16.56 -29.54 -5.74
CA GLU A 91 -15.68 -30.35 -4.90
C GLU A 91 -16.46 -31.24 -3.93
N VAL A 92 -17.42 -30.70 -3.17
CA VAL A 92 -18.20 -31.51 -2.21
C VAL A 92 -18.96 -32.63 -2.93
N LYS A 93 -19.54 -32.35 -4.09
CA LYS A 93 -20.27 -33.34 -4.89
C LYS A 93 -19.36 -34.42 -5.45
N THR A 94 -18.18 -34.04 -5.94
CA THR A 94 -17.23 -34.99 -6.52
C THR A 94 -16.54 -35.81 -5.45
N PHE A 95 -16.13 -35.22 -4.33
CA PHE A 95 -15.54 -35.95 -3.21
C PHE A 95 -16.51 -36.95 -2.56
N GLY A 96 -17.81 -36.60 -2.50
CA GLY A 96 -18.84 -37.56 -2.08
C GLY A 96 -18.89 -38.80 -2.99
N ALA A 97 -18.65 -38.64 -4.29
CA ALA A 97 -18.55 -39.78 -5.22
C ALA A 97 -17.23 -40.57 -5.03
N PHE A 98 -16.13 -39.90 -4.67
CA PHE A 98 -14.83 -40.54 -4.39
C PHE A 98 -14.83 -41.40 -3.11
N GLN A 99 -15.47 -40.94 -2.02
CA GLN A 99 -15.50 -41.71 -0.77
C GLN A 99 -16.24 -43.06 -0.88
N ASN A 100 -17.16 -43.17 -1.85
CA ASN A 100 -17.87 -44.42 -2.14
C ASN A 100 -17.09 -45.37 -3.06
N TYR A 101 -15.90 -44.97 -3.52
CA TYR A 101 -15.04 -45.80 -4.37
C TYR A 101 -14.23 -46.79 -3.53
N GLN A 102 -14.50 -48.09 -3.68
CA GLN A 102 -13.68 -49.15 -3.09
C GLN A 102 -12.60 -49.61 -4.08
N VAL A 103 -11.36 -49.73 -3.59
CA VAL A 103 -10.21 -50.17 -4.39
C VAL A 103 -10.45 -51.61 -4.89
N GLY A 104 -10.51 -51.79 -6.21
CA GLY A 104 -10.66 -53.10 -6.86
C GLY A 104 -11.84 -53.24 -7.83
N THR A 105 -12.74 -52.24 -7.88
CA THR A 105 -13.85 -52.20 -8.85
C THR A 105 -13.48 -51.39 -10.10
N THR A 106 -14.05 -51.80 -11.23
CA THR A 106 -14.04 -51.01 -12.48
C THR A 106 -14.53 -49.59 -12.18
N VAL A 107 -13.78 -48.60 -12.69
CA VAL A 107 -14.11 -47.19 -12.51
C VAL A 107 -15.56 -46.93 -12.96
N SER A 108 -16.42 -46.53 -12.03
CA SER A 108 -17.84 -46.29 -12.33
C SER A 108 -18.01 -45.13 -13.32
N GLU A 109 -19.06 -45.17 -14.14
CA GLU A 109 -19.38 -44.06 -15.06
C GLU A 109 -19.65 -42.75 -14.30
N GLU A 110 -20.20 -42.84 -13.09
CA GLU A 110 -20.39 -41.69 -12.18
C GLU A 110 -19.06 -41.03 -11.81
N PHE A 111 -18.03 -41.84 -11.52
CA PHE A 111 -16.69 -41.34 -11.21
C PHE A 111 -16.04 -40.64 -12.40
N LYS A 112 -16.14 -41.22 -13.60
CA LYS A 112 -15.64 -40.60 -14.84
C LYS A 112 -16.35 -39.28 -15.12
N SER A 113 -17.67 -39.24 -14.93
CA SER A 113 -18.48 -38.03 -15.08
C SER A 113 -18.09 -36.95 -14.07
N ALA A 114 -17.86 -37.32 -12.80
CA ALA A 114 -17.39 -36.41 -11.76
C ALA A 114 -16.01 -35.80 -12.09
N LEU A 115 -15.04 -36.64 -12.51
CA LEU A 115 -13.72 -36.16 -12.95
C LEU A 115 -13.81 -35.25 -14.17
N GLY A 116 -14.62 -35.61 -15.17
CA GLY A 116 -14.86 -34.78 -16.35
C GLY A 116 -15.47 -33.42 -15.98
N THR A 117 -16.39 -33.40 -15.01
CA THR A 117 -17.02 -32.17 -14.51
C THR A 117 -16.00 -31.26 -13.81
N ILE A 118 -15.13 -31.81 -12.94
CA ILE A 118 -14.03 -31.05 -12.33
C ILE A 118 -13.12 -30.48 -13.42
N PHE A 119 -12.70 -31.31 -14.37
CA PHE A 119 -11.77 -30.89 -15.41
C PHE A 119 -12.34 -29.75 -16.27
N LEU A 120 -13.60 -29.86 -16.71
CA LEU A 120 -14.30 -28.80 -17.44
C LEU A 120 -14.43 -27.53 -16.60
N PHE A 121 -14.72 -27.65 -15.30
CA PHE A 121 -14.81 -26.51 -14.41
C PHE A 121 -13.46 -25.81 -14.23
N LEU A 122 -12.36 -26.57 -14.07
CA LEU A 122 -11.01 -26.03 -13.97
C LEU A 122 -10.60 -25.31 -15.27
N LEU A 123 -10.94 -25.86 -16.43
CA LEU A 123 -10.70 -25.18 -17.71
C LEU A 123 -11.49 -23.88 -17.80
N PHE A 124 -12.78 -23.91 -17.45
CA PHE A 124 -13.65 -22.72 -17.48
C PHE A 124 -13.16 -21.62 -16.52
N THR A 125 -12.69 -21.99 -15.33
CA THR A 125 -12.25 -21.04 -14.31
C THR A 125 -10.80 -20.57 -14.48
N SER A 126 -10.00 -21.25 -15.31
CA SER A 126 -8.59 -20.90 -15.54
C SER A 126 -8.40 -19.47 -16.05
N ILE A 127 -9.15 -19.05 -17.08
CA ILE A 127 -9.02 -17.71 -17.67
C ILE A 127 -9.36 -16.63 -16.63
N PRO A 128 -10.53 -16.65 -15.95
CA PRO A 128 -10.81 -15.75 -14.84
C PRO A 128 -9.74 -15.71 -13.76
N PHE A 129 -9.18 -16.86 -13.41
CA PHE A 129 -8.15 -16.97 -12.39
C PHE A 129 -6.86 -16.25 -12.80
N PHE A 130 -6.39 -16.43 -14.04
CA PHE A 130 -5.23 -15.71 -14.54
C PHE A 130 -5.49 -14.20 -14.64
N VAL A 131 -6.69 -13.79 -15.04
CA VAL A 131 -7.06 -12.36 -15.04
C VAL A 131 -7.06 -11.81 -13.62
N PHE A 132 -7.60 -12.53 -12.64
CA PHE A 132 -7.58 -12.15 -11.22
C PHE A 132 -6.14 -11.96 -10.72
N ILE A 133 -5.24 -12.90 -10.99
CA ILE A 133 -3.82 -12.79 -10.63
C ILE A 133 -3.20 -11.57 -11.31
N GLY A 134 -3.33 -11.47 -12.63
CA GLY A 134 -2.71 -10.40 -13.42
C GLY A 134 -3.19 -9.00 -12.99
N LYS A 135 -4.47 -8.84 -12.67
CA LYS A 135 -5.02 -7.56 -12.18
C LYS A 135 -4.44 -7.17 -10.82
N ASN A 136 -4.31 -8.11 -9.89
CA ASN A 136 -3.73 -7.86 -8.58
C ASN A 136 -2.23 -7.55 -8.68
N TRP A 137 -1.48 -8.32 -9.48
CA TRP A 137 -0.06 -8.10 -9.73
C TRP A 137 0.22 -6.75 -10.37
N LEU A 138 -0.55 -6.39 -11.41
CA LEU A 138 -0.38 -5.10 -12.08
C LEU A 138 -0.67 -3.95 -11.11
N TRP A 139 -1.72 -4.06 -10.29
CA TRP A 139 -2.04 -3.06 -9.29
C TRP A 139 -0.93 -2.89 -8.24
N ILE A 140 -0.45 -3.98 -7.61
CA ILE A 140 0.56 -3.86 -6.55
C ILE A 140 1.91 -3.37 -7.10
N TYR A 141 2.28 -3.78 -8.32
CA TYR A 141 3.48 -3.29 -9.01
C TYR A 141 3.43 -1.77 -9.15
N HIS A 142 2.34 -1.24 -9.69
CA HIS A 142 2.20 0.19 -9.92
C HIS A 142 2.00 0.98 -8.63
N ALA A 143 1.35 0.41 -7.62
CA ALA A 143 1.24 1.00 -6.29
C ALA A 143 2.63 1.25 -5.69
N GLN A 144 3.47 0.21 -5.65
CA GLN A 144 4.82 0.34 -5.11
C GLN A 144 5.71 1.23 -5.97
N LYS A 145 5.59 1.14 -7.30
CA LYS A 145 6.35 2.00 -8.22
C LYS A 145 6.01 3.49 -8.07
N ALA A 146 4.74 3.83 -7.86
CA ALA A 146 4.30 5.22 -7.69
C ALA A 146 4.74 5.76 -6.32
N GLN A 147 4.57 4.98 -5.25
CA GLN A 147 5.02 5.37 -3.91
C GLN A 147 6.55 5.51 -3.82
N GLY A 148 7.29 4.65 -4.51
CA GLY A 148 8.75 4.70 -4.59
C GLY A 148 9.33 5.98 -5.21
N LYS A 149 8.51 6.85 -5.82
CA LYS A 149 8.97 8.18 -6.28
C LYS A 149 9.13 9.20 -5.14
N PHE A 150 8.48 8.97 -4.00
CA PHE A 150 8.46 9.87 -2.85
C PHE A 150 9.25 9.33 -1.67
N THR A 151 9.16 8.02 -1.41
CA THR A 151 9.71 7.39 -0.21
C THR A 151 10.48 6.13 -0.58
N GLU A 152 11.57 5.86 0.13
CA GLU A 152 12.24 4.57 0.04
C GLU A 152 11.30 3.45 0.53
N SER A 153 11.29 2.34 -0.20
CA SER A 153 10.44 1.18 0.11
C SER A 153 11.33 -0.03 0.36
N PHE A 154 10.91 -0.91 1.28
CA PHE A 154 11.64 -2.16 1.50
C PHE A 154 11.49 -3.11 0.30
N PHE A 155 10.29 -3.15 -0.30
CA PHE A 155 10.04 -3.98 -1.48
C PHE A 155 10.21 -3.21 -2.78
N SER A 156 11.06 -3.71 -3.67
CA SER A 156 11.02 -3.29 -5.07
C SER A 156 9.65 -3.62 -5.69
N PRO A 157 9.20 -2.91 -6.75
CA PRO A 157 7.89 -3.17 -7.38
C PRO A 157 7.71 -4.64 -7.83
N TRP A 158 8.76 -5.24 -8.40
CA TRP A 158 8.76 -6.65 -8.78
C TRP A 158 8.83 -7.57 -7.56
N GLY A 159 9.62 -7.22 -6.54
CA GLY A 159 9.69 -7.97 -5.29
C GLY A 159 8.31 -8.07 -4.62
N ALA A 160 7.60 -6.94 -4.49
CA ALA A 160 6.25 -6.90 -3.96
C ALA A 160 5.27 -7.77 -4.78
N THR A 161 5.40 -7.75 -6.11
CA THR A 161 4.55 -8.53 -7.01
C THR A 161 4.73 -10.04 -6.81
N LEU A 162 5.98 -10.51 -6.77
CA LEU A 162 6.30 -11.92 -6.52
C LEU A 162 5.86 -12.36 -5.12
N CYS A 163 5.99 -11.48 -4.13
CA CYS A 163 5.61 -11.76 -2.75
C CYS A 163 4.10 -11.65 -2.47
N TYR A 164 3.32 -11.05 -3.37
CA TYR A 164 1.91 -10.71 -3.11
C TYR A 164 1.01 -11.92 -2.82
N PHE A 165 1.24 -13.07 -3.46
CA PHE A 165 0.44 -14.28 -3.20
C PHE A 165 1.13 -15.29 -2.28
N ILE A 166 2.34 -14.97 -1.79
CA ILE A 166 3.03 -15.83 -0.84
C ILE A 166 2.38 -15.64 0.54
N PRO A 167 1.84 -16.70 1.16
CA PRO A 167 1.26 -16.63 2.50
C PRO A 167 2.25 -16.02 3.47
N VAL A 168 1.74 -15.26 4.45
CA VAL A 168 2.54 -14.53 5.46
C VAL A 168 3.34 -13.35 4.88
N VAL A 169 4.00 -13.51 3.73
CA VAL A 169 4.80 -12.44 3.10
C VAL A 169 3.91 -11.30 2.60
N ASN A 170 2.73 -11.61 2.06
CA ASN A 170 1.77 -10.60 1.61
C ASN A 170 1.40 -9.58 2.72
N TYR A 171 1.34 -10.02 3.98
CA TYR A 171 1.14 -9.09 5.10
C TYR A 171 2.22 -8.01 5.16
N PHE A 172 3.49 -8.38 4.95
CA PHE A 172 4.60 -7.43 4.96
C PHE A 172 4.55 -6.51 3.73
N VAL A 173 4.12 -7.01 2.57
CA VAL A 173 3.92 -6.18 1.37
C VAL A 173 2.89 -5.07 1.64
N PHE A 174 1.74 -5.40 2.22
CA PHE A 174 0.75 -4.41 2.61
C PHE A 174 1.27 -3.46 3.70
N LYS A 175 1.96 -3.98 4.71
CA LYS A 175 2.51 -3.17 5.80
C LYS A 175 3.50 -2.13 5.28
N ASP A 176 4.41 -2.54 4.40
CA ASP A 176 5.37 -1.65 3.73
C ASP A 176 4.65 -0.61 2.86
N LEU A 177 3.68 -1.04 2.03
CA LEU A 177 2.89 -0.12 1.21
C LEU A 177 2.19 0.95 2.05
N PHE A 178 1.53 0.58 3.16
CA PHE A 178 0.83 1.55 4.01
C PHE A 178 1.77 2.50 4.73
N LYS A 179 2.97 2.03 5.11
CA LYS A 179 4.00 2.90 5.68
C LYS A 179 4.43 3.94 4.64
N ASN A 180 4.76 3.51 3.43
CA ASN A 180 5.18 4.40 2.35
C ASN A 180 4.08 5.40 1.99
N GLN A 181 2.82 4.96 1.92
CA GLN A 181 1.67 5.85 1.70
C GLN A 181 1.49 6.87 2.83
N HIS A 182 1.71 6.47 4.08
CA HIS A 182 1.63 7.39 5.21
C HIS A 182 2.72 8.46 5.12
N ASP A 183 3.96 8.05 4.84
CA ASP A 183 5.11 8.94 4.72
C ASP A 183 4.94 9.88 3.52
N THR A 184 4.49 9.39 2.36
CA THR A 184 4.13 10.20 1.18
C THR A 184 3.07 11.24 1.52
N LEU A 185 1.96 10.84 2.14
CA LEU A 185 0.88 11.79 2.48
C LEU A 185 1.35 12.81 3.51
N LYS A 186 2.21 12.43 4.45
CA LYS A 186 2.82 13.36 5.41
C LYS A 186 3.71 14.41 4.71
N ILE A 187 4.52 14.01 3.72
CA ILE A 187 5.32 14.94 2.89
C ILE A 187 4.39 15.95 2.18
N LEU A 188 3.23 15.49 1.73
CA LEU A 188 2.22 16.32 1.06
C LEU A 188 1.37 17.17 2.01
N GLY A 189 1.59 17.11 3.33
CA GLY A 189 0.77 17.81 4.32
C GLY A 189 -0.64 17.24 4.48
N LEU A 190 -0.85 15.99 4.08
CA LEU A 190 -2.13 15.30 4.12
C LEU A 190 -2.18 14.21 5.21
N ASN A 191 -3.39 13.97 5.71
CA ASN A 191 -3.63 12.89 6.67
C ASN A 191 -3.95 11.58 5.93
N ALA A 192 -3.10 10.58 6.12
CA ALA A 192 -3.33 9.25 5.57
C ALA A 192 -4.55 8.56 6.19
N LYS A 193 -5.31 7.83 5.37
CA LYS A 193 -6.35 6.94 5.89
C LYS A 193 -5.68 5.78 6.60
N ALA A 194 -5.78 5.78 7.93
CA ALA A 194 -5.17 4.76 8.76
C ALA A 194 -5.82 3.38 8.53
N VAL A 195 -4.99 2.36 8.47
CA VAL A 195 -5.43 0.97 8.55
C VAL A 195 -5.54 0.60 10.02
N SER A 196 -6.72 0.13 10.44
CA SER A 196 -6.87 -0.32 11.83
C SER A 196 -5.91 -1.47 12.13
N ASN A 197 -5.17 -1.42 13.23
CA ASN A 197 -4.26 -2.50 13.65
C ASN A 197 -4.97 -3.85 13.69
N LYS A 198 -6.23 -3.88 14.15
CA LYS A 198 -7.07 -5.09 14.14
C LYS A 198 -7.20 -5.72 12.75
N LEU A 199 -7.41 -4.91 11.69
CA LEU A 199 -7.54 -5.41 10.32
C LEU A 199 -6.26 -6.09 9.84
N LEU A 200 -5.10 -5.48 10.08
CA LEU A 200 -3.80 -6.04 9.74
C LEU A 200 -3.49 -7.32 10.55
N THR A 201 -3.79 -7.33 11.85
CA THR A 201 -3.63 -8.52 12.70
C THR A 201 -4.51 -9.67 12.23
N TRP A 202 -5.80 -9.43 11.94
CA TRP A 202 -6.67 -10.47 11.40
C TRP A 202 -6.16 -10.97 10.04
N PHE A 203 -5.76 -10.05 9.15
CA PHE A 203 -5.20 -10.44 7.85
C PHE A 203 -3.97 -11.34 8.01
N PHE A 204 -3.08 -11.04 8.95
CA PHE A 204 -1.92 -11.87 9.27
C PHE A 204 -2.33 -13.27 9.79
N ILE A 205 -3.24 -13.32 10.77
CA ILE A 205 -3.73 -14.58 11.35
C ILE A 205 -4.34 -15.47 10.26
N PHE A 206 -5.22 -14.92 9.42
CA PHE A 206 -5.85 -15.70 8.35
C PHE A 206 -4.89 -16.10 7.22
N ASN A 207 -3.81 -15.34 6.99
CA ASN A 207 -2.72 -15.75 6.08
C ASN A 207 -1.95 -16.98 6.60
N ILE A 208 -1.87 -17.17 7.92
CA ILE A 208 -1.26 -18.36 8.54
C ILE A 208 -2.25 -19.51 8.62
N ALA A 209 -3.50 -19.24 9.03
CA ALA A 209 -4.51 -20.27 9.22
C ALA A 209 -4.90 -20.95 7.90
N THR A 210 -5.11 -20.18 6.83
CA THR A 210 -5.53 -20.71 5.52
C THR A 210 -4.63 -21.85 4.99
N PRO A 211 -3.29 -21.70 4.88
CA PRO A 211 -2.44 -22.79 4.40
C PRO A 211 -2.42 -24.02 5.34
N ILE A 212 -2.53 -23.81 6.66
CA ILE A 212 -2.63 -24.93 7.63
C ILE A 212 -3.90 -25.74 7.36
N PHE A 213 -5.05 -25.08 7.22
CA PHE A 213 -6.32 -25.77 6.94
C PHE A 213 -6.36 -26.38 5.54
N ASN A 214 -5.73 -25.76 4.53
CA ASN A 214 -5.57 -26.36 3.21
C ASN A 214 -4.73 -27.65 3.28
N TYR A 215 -3.65 -27.67 4.08
CA TYR A 215 -2.85 -28.87 4.28
C TYR A 215 -3.64 -29.98 5.02
N LEU A 216 -4.40 -29.61 6.07
CA LEU A 216 -5.27 -30.56 6.79
C LEU A 216 -6.36 -31.12 5.87
N ASN A 217 -6.91 -30.29 4.99
CA ASN A 217 -7.87 -30.70 3.99
C ASN A 217 -7.26 -31.73 3.04
N TYR A 218 -6.09 -31.42 2.47
CA TYR A 218 -5.35 -32.34 1.60
C TYR A 218 -5.04 -33.69 2.26
N LYS A 219 -4.77 -33.72 3.57
CA LYS A 219 -4.47 -34.96 4.30
C LYS A 219 -5.71 -35.80 4.63
N SER A 220 -6.81 -35.14 5.00
CA SER A 220 -7.98 -35.83 5.58
C SER A 220 -9.14 -36.04 4.60
N PHE A 221 -9.21 -35.24 3.52
CA PHE A 221 -10.33 -35.21 2.57
C PHE A 221 -11.70 -35.22 3.26
N ASN A 222 -11.82 -34.48 4.37
CA ASN A 222 -13.01 -34.46 5.21
C ASN A 222 -13.86 -33.23 4.92
N THR A 223 -15.15 -33.43 4.62
CA THR A 223 -16.08 -32.36 4.19
C THR A 223 -16.15 -31.15 5.13
N PRO A 224 -16.21 -31.29 6.48
CA PRO A 224 -16.17 -30.14 7.38
C PRO A 224 -14.85 -29.36 7.31
N VAL A 225 -13.72 -30.03 7.05
CA VAL A 225 -12.41 -29.38 6.89
C VAL A 225 -12.37 -28.59 5.58
N ILE A 226 -12.92 -29.13 4.49
CA ILE A 226 -13.11 -28.39 3.22
C ILE A 226 -13.91 -27.11 3.49
N PHE A 227 -15.07 -27.23 4.16
CA PHE A 227 -15.94 -26.09 4.46
C PHE A 227 -15.23 -25.00 5.28
N ILE A 228 -14.52 -25.39 6.33
CA ILE A 228 -13.73 -24.44 7.14
C ILE A 228 -12.65 -23.78 6.27
N SER A 229 -11.93 -24.54 5.45
CA SER A 229 -10.88 -23.99 4.58
C SER A 229 -11.43 -22.96 3.59
N THR A 230 -12.57 -23.25 2.96
CA THR A 230 -13.27 -22.31 2.07
C THR A 230 -13.69 -21.05 2.82
N LEU A 231 -14.22 -21.17 4.03
CA LEU A 231 -14.63 -20.02 4.84
C LEU A 231 -13.42 -19.14 5.23
N LEU A 232 -12.31 -19.75 5.65
CA LEU A 232 -11.07 -19.03 5.98
C LEU A 232 -10.54 -18.28 4.76
N TRP A 233 -10.55 -18.91 3.59
CA TRP A 233 -10.15 -18.27 2.34
C TRP A 233 -11.05 -17.08 2.00
N ILE A 234 -12.38 -17.22 2.09
CA ILE A 234 -13.33 -16.11 1.85
C ILE A 234 -13.05 -14.95 2.81
N ILE A 235 -12.87 -15.23 4.10
CA ILE A 235 -12.56 -14.20 5.10
C ILE A 235 -11.25 -13.50 4.73
N LEU A 236 -10.19 -14.26 4.43
CA LEU A 236 -8.90 -13.71 4.02
C LEU A 236 -9.03 -12.79 2.79
N THR A 237 -9.77 -13.20 1.77
CA THR A 237 -10.00 -12.41 0.57
C THR A 237 -10.80 -11.14 0.86
N VAL A 238 -11.82 -11.20 1.72
CA VAL A 238 -12.59 -10.02 2.15
C VAL A 238 -11.72 -9.03 2.92
N LEU A 239 -10.84 -9.50 3.80
CA LEU A 239 -9.86 -8.66 4.48
C LEU A 239 -8.90 -8.02 3.47
N GLY A 240 -8.41 -8.79 2.49
CA GLY A 240 -7.60 -8.28 1.38
C GLY A 240 -8.30 -7.15 0.62
N ILE A 241 -9.58 -7.32 0.24
CA ILE A 241 -10.37 -6.25 -0.41
C ILE A 241 -10.41 -4.99 0.45
N LYS A 242 -10.58 -5.12 1.78
CA LYS A 242 -10.58 -3.95 2.68
C LYS A 242 -9.22 -3.24 2.68
N LEU A 243 -8.11 -3.98 2.68
CA LEU A 243 -6.77 -3.41 2.60
C LEU A 243 -6.54 -2.68 1.26
N ILE A 244 -6.88 -3.31 0.13
CA ILE A 244 -6.78 -2.68 -1.20
C ILE A 244 -7.60 -1.38 -1.25
N ARG A 245 -8.82 -1.37 -0.70
CA ARG A 245 -9.65 -0.15 -0.64
C ARG A 245 -9.00 0.99 0.13
N VAL A 246 -8.33 0.70 1.24
CA VAL A 246 -7.62 1.75 2.00
C VAL A 246 -6.43 2.25 1.19
N ALA A 247 -5.66 1.34 0.60
CA ALA A 247 -4.51 1.69 -0.23
C ALA A 247 -4.91 2.57 -1.43
N THR A 248 -5.98 2.19 -2.14
CA THR A 248 -6.52 2.96 -3.26
C THR A 248 -7.07 4.33 -2.82
N ALA A 249 -7.66 4.43 -1.62
CA ALA A 249 -8.14 5.72 -1.11
C ALA A 249 -6.98 6.68 -0.79
N ASN A 250 -5.86 6.16 -0.26
CA ASN A 250 -4.66 6.95 -0.03
C ASN A 250 -4.03 7.41 -1.34
N GLU A 251 -3.99 6.55 -2.36
CA GLU A 251 -3.52 6.94 -3.71
C GLU A 251 -4.39 8.01 -4.35
N GLN A 252 -5.72 7.91 -4.18
CA GLN A 252 -6.63 8.96 -4.64
C GLN A 252 -6.33 10.30 -3.95
N ALA A 253 -6.07 10.30 -2.64
CA ALA A 253 -5.73 11.53 -1.92
C ALA A 253 -4.42 12.16 -2.44
N VAL A 254 -3.42 11.33 -2.79
CA VAL A 254 -2.19 11.83 -3.44
C VAL A 254 -2.50 12.42 -4.82
N HIS A 255 -3.28 11.71 -5.64
CA HIS A 255 -3.71 12.20 -6.95
C HIS A 255 -4.37 13.59 -6.86
N ASP A 256 -5.38 13.73 -5.99
CA ASP A 256 -6.17 14.95 -5.87
C ASP A 256 -5.28 16.14 -5.45
N GLN A 257 -4.27 15.89 -4.61
CA GLN A 257 -3.31 16.91 -4.21
C GLN A 257 -2.37 17.33 -5.35
N LEU A 258 -1.88 16.38 -6.13
CA LEU A 258 -1.04 16.68 -7.30
C LEU A 258 -1.83 17.47 -8.36
N GLU A 259 -3.09 17.10 -8.57
CA GLU A 259 -3.99 17.84 -9.47
C GLU A 259 -4.20 19.28 -8.98
N ASN A 260 -4.50 19.48 -7.69
CA ASN A 260 -4.67 20.81 -7.09
C ASN A 260 -3.39 21.66 -7.22
N ASN A 261 -2.23 21.09 -6.93
CA ASN A 261 -0.95 21.78 -7.06
C ASN A 261 -0.68 22.22 -8.50
N ARG A 262 -0.98 21.36 -9.48
CA ARG A 262 -0.85 21.68 -10.90
C ARG A 262 -1.79 22.81 -11.33
N ILE A 263 -3.04 22.78 -10.86
CA ILE A 263 -4.02 23.83 -11.17
C ILE A 263 -3.56 25.17 -10.58
N ASN A 264 -3.16 25.20 -9.30
CA ASN A 264 -2.70 26.40 -8.62
C ASN A 264 -1.49 27.02 -9.34
N LYS A 265 -0.50 26.20 -9.74
CA LYS A 265 0.65 26.69 -10.49
C LYS A 265 0.24 27.35 -11.81
N LYS A 266 -0.70 26.76 -12.57
CA LYS A 266 -1.20 27.37 -13.81
C LYS A 266 -1.93 28.69 -13.56
N VAL A 267 -2.67 28.78 -12.45
CA VAL A 267 -3.34 30.03 -12.06
C VAL A 267 -2.31 31.11 -11.75
N GLU A 268 -1.26 30.80 -10.99
CA GLU A 268 -0.16 31.72 -10.69
C GLU A 268 0.57 32.19 -11.96
N GLU A 269 0.87 31.27 -12.89
CA GLU A 269 1.49 31.61 -14.19
C GLU A 269 0.62 32.58 -15.01
N ILE A 270 -0.71 32.39 -15.02
CA ILE A 270 -1.65 33.28 -15.71
C ILE A 270 -1.71 34.66 -15.05
N ILE A 271 -1.71 34.71 -13.71
CA ILE A 271 -1.70 35.99 -12.97
C ILE A 271 -0.40 36.75 -13.28
N ALA A 272 0.75 36.08 -13.21
CA ALA A 272 2.05 36.69 -13.51
C ALA A 272 2.14 37.21 -14.96
N GLN A 273 1.59 36.47 -15.94
CA GLN A 273 1.52 36.93 -17.33
C GLN A 273 0.66 38.20 -17.47
N ARG A 274 -0.50 38.26 -16.80
CA ARG A 274 -1.37 39.44 -16.83
C ARG A 274 -0.72 40.66 -16.18
N GLU A 275 -0.01 40.46 -15.07
CA GLU A 275 0.73 41.54 -14.41
C GLU A 275 1.85 42.08 -15.31
N ALA A 276 2.62 41.20 -15.96
CA ALA A 276 3.67 41.60 -16.90
C ALA A 276 3.10 42.36 -18.13
N GLU A 277 1.97 41.92 -18.68
CA GLU A 277 1.28 42.63 -19.78
C GLU A 277 0.75 44.00 -19.35
N THR A 278 0.33 44.15 -18.09
CA THR A 278 -0.18 45.42 -17.55
C THR A 278 0.95 46.42 -17.36
N VAL A 279 2.10 45.98 -16.84
CA VAL A 279 3.31 46.81 -16.68
C VAL A 279 3.92 47.19 -18.02
N GLY A 280 3.88 46.31 -19.02
CA GLY A 280 4.40 46.60 -20.37
C GLY A 280 3.57 47.60 -21.19
N ARG A 281 2.36 47.97 -20.73
CA ARG A 281 1.48 48.96 -21.39
C ARG A 281 1.54 50.37 -20.77
N THR A 282 2.15 50.52 -19.61
CA THR A 282 2.40 51.81 -18.94
C THR A 282 3.80 52.32 -19.24
#